data_AF-A0A1G0K8A1-F1
#
_entry.id   AF-A0A1G0K8A1-F1
#
_cell.length_a   1.000
_cell.length_b   1.000
_cell.length_c   1.000
_cell.angle_alpha   90.00
_cell.angle_beta   90.00
_cell.angle_gamma   90.00
#
_symmetry.space_group_name_H-M   'P 1'
#
loop_
_entity.id
_entity.type
_entity.pdbx_description
1 polymer ?
#
loop_
_entity_poly.entity_id
_entity_poly.type
_entity_poly.pdbx_seq_one_letter_code
_entity_poly.pdbx_strand_id
1 'polypeptide(L)'
;MQFVELSTVAQPLPLSELSKVQVQELQYALSLLGYPVGDIDGLVGPKTRSALAEFKADVIEGNPDLVGPKTIEQLKELTGGMDASRADDFSTREGTISAIRRQCDAQGLGRMEQIAYVLATVEWETAKTFRPVREAFWKNEEWRRDNFRYYPYYGRGYVQLTWKNNYEKYGQLLNLDLVAKPDLAMDPPTAAFILVHGFKTGTFTGRKLTDYVNDVRTDFVNARRCINGIDRAHEISGLADRFLKSLS
;
A
#
# COMPACT_ATOMS: atom_id res chain seq x y z
N MET A 1 10.52 11.18 -3.09
CA MET A 1 11.05 11.61 -4.40
C MET A 1 10.52 13.01 -4.68
N GLN A 2 11.33 13.91 -5.25
CA GLN A 2 10.84 15.24 -5.63
C GLN A 2 10.37 15.17 -7.08
N PHE A 3 9.20 15.72 -7.39
CA PHE A 3 8.69 15.90 -8.75
C PHE A 3 9.55 16.96 -9.45
N VAL A 4 10.78 16.64 -9.85
CA VAL A 4 11.72 17.63 -10.38
C VAL A 4 11.36 17.94 -11.82
N GLU A 5 11.39 16.92 -12.67
CA GLU A 5 11.18 17.09 -14.11
C GLU A 5 9.69 17.23 -14.45
N LEU A 6 8.81 16.49 -13.78
CA LEU A 6 7.38 16.57 -14.04
C LEU A 6 6.80 17.94 -13.66
N SER A 7 7.36 18.61 -12.66
CA SER A 7 6.94 19.97 -12.29
C SER A 7 7.27 21.04 -13.32
N THR A 8 8.13 20.75 -14.29
CA THR A 8 8.49 21.71 -15.35
C THR A 8 7.41 21.82 -16.44
N VAL A 9 6.42 20.91 -16.44
CA VAL A 9 5.29 20.90 -17.38
C VAL A 9 4.37 22.09 -17.10
N ALA A 10 4.57 23.19 -17.82
CA ALA A 10 3.85 24.46 -17.63
C ALA A 10 2.48 24.51 -18.31
N GLN A 11 2.23 23.64 -19.31
CA GLN A 11 0.98 23.56 -20.06
C GLN A 11 0.53 22.09 -20.16
N PRO A 12 -0.77 21.78 -20.33
CA PRO A 12 -1.23 20.41 -20.52
C PRO A 12 -0.59 19.76 -21.75
N LEU A 13 0.11 18.65 -21.55
CA LEU A 13 0.76 17.86 -22.61
C LEU A 13 0.16 16.45 -22.68
N PRO A 14 0.01 15.87 -23.88
CA PRO A 14 -0.26 14.44 -24.02
C PRO A 14 0.84 13.60 -23.38
N LEU A 15 0.50 12.43 -22.83
CA LEU A 15 1.48 11.49 -22.27
C LEU A 15 2.65 11.18 -23.22
N SER A 16 2.38 11.11 -24.53
CA SER A 16 3.40 10.82 -25.56
C SER A 16 4.43 11.93 -25.76
N GLU A 17 4.15 13.14 -25.26
CA GLU A 17 5.04 14.31 -25.38
C GLU A 17 5.86 14.54 -24.10
N LEU A 18 5.57 13.82 -23.02
CA LEU A 18 6.38 13.84 -21.82
C LEU A 18 7.74 13.17 -22.06
N SER A 19 8.79 13.72 -21.44
CA SER A 19 10.11 13.08 -21.42
C SER A 19 10.06 11.75 -20.66
N LYS A 20 11.02 10.86 -20.94
CA LYS A 20 11.13 9.58 -20.22
C LYS A 20 11.14 9.76 -18.70
N VAL A 21 11.87 10.77 -18.19
CA VAL A 21 11.97 11.05 -16.76
C VAL A 21 10.65 11.57 -16.20
N GLN A 22 9.96 12.45 -16.93
CA GLN A 22 8.62 12.92 -16.54
C GLN A 22 7.61 11.76 -16.45
N VAL A 23 7.67 10.82 -17.40
CA VAL A 23 6.82 9.62 -17.36
C VAL A 23 7.19 8.72 -16.17
N GLN A 24 8.47 8.58 -15.82
CA GLN A 24 8.90 7.83 -14.63
C GLN A 24 8.37 8.47 -13.33
N GLU A 25 8.49 9.78 -13.19
CA GLU A 25 7.97 10.51 -12.03
C GLU A 25 6.44 10.36 -11.90
N LEU A 26 5.73 10.45 -13.04
CA LEU A 26 4.29 10.22 -13.09
C LEU A 26 3.92 8.78 -12.72
N GLN A 27 4.58 7.78 -13.32
CA GLN A 27 4.35 6.37 -13.05
C GLN A 27 4.57 6.07 -11.56
N TYR A 28 5.65 6.58 -10.99
CA TYR A 28 5.94 6.45 -9.57
C TYR A 28 4.81 7.03 -8.71
N ALA A 29 4.41 8.27 -8.97
CA ALA A 29 3.37 8.94 -8.16
C ALA A 29 2.03 8.20 -8.23
N LEU A 30 1.62 7.78 -9.43
CA LEU A 30 0.42 6.99 -9.63
C LEU A 30 0.50 5.62 -8.91
N SER A 31 1.64 4.93 -9.02
CA SER A 31 1.87 3.64 -8.36
C SER A 31 1.84 3.77 -6.83
N LEU A 32 2.44 4.84 -6.29
CA LEU A 32 2.42 5.16 -4.87
C LEU A 32 0.99 5.41 -4.38
N LEU A 33 0.19 6.13 -5.18
CA LEU A 33 -1.24 6.34 -4.95
C LEU A 33 -2.11 5.10 -5.18
N GLY A 34 -1.53 4.00 -5.67
CA GLY A 34 -2.21 2.72 -5.84
C GLY A 34 -2.86 2.50 -7.22
N TYR A 35 -2.56 3.36 -8.20
CA TYR A 35 -2.99 3.17 -9.59
C TYR A 35 -1.98 2.29 -10.34
N PRO A 36 -2.43 1.21 -11.00
CA PRO A 36 -1.54 0.17 -11.52
C PRO A 36 -0.88 0.58 -12.84
N VAL A 37 0.29 1.20 -12.77
CA VAL A 37 1.05 1.64 -13.96
C VAL A 37 1.87 0.54 -14.64
N GLY A 38 2.10 -0.59 -13.96
CA GLY A 38 3.08 -1.60 -14.39
C GLY A 38 4.48 -1.26 -13.88
N ASP A 39 5.48 -1.36 -14.76
CA ASP A 39 6.86 -1.02 -14.43
C ASP A 39 7.08 0.50 -14.48
N ILE A 40 7.95 1.02 -13.61
CA ILE A 40 8.34 2.44 -13.60
C ILE A 40 9.54 2.61 -14.53
N ASP A 41 9.30 2.55 -15.83
CA ASP A 41 10.31 2.46 -16.89
C ASP A 41 10.39 3.72 -17.78
N GLY A 42 9.44 4.64 -17.63
CA GLY A 42 9.30 5.84 -18.45
C GLY A 42 8.64 5.60 -19.81
N LEU A 43 8.02 4.43 -20.01
CA LEU A 43 7.32 4.08 -21.25
C LEU A 43 5.81 4.26 -21.10
N VAL A 44 5.20 4.86 -22.13
CA VAL A 44 3.75 5.09 -22.14
C VAL A 44 3.00 3.89 -22.72
N GLY A 45 2.75 2.91 -21.85
CA GLY A 45 1.92 1.73 -22.17
C GLY A 45 0.43 1.90 -21.83
N PRO A 46 -0.42 0.92 -22.18
CA PRO A 46 -1.84 0.91 -21.83
C PRO A 46 -2.10 1.02 -20.31
N LYS A 47 -1.23 0.42 -19.49
CA LYS A 47 -1.31 0.49 -18.02
C LYS A 47 -1.09 1.91 -17.50
N THR A 48 -0.04 2.60 -17.97
CA THR A 48 0.22 4.01 -17.62
C THR A 48 -0.97 4.91 -18.00
N ARG A 49 -1.56 4.73 -19.19
CA ARG A 49 -2.74 5.50 -19.62
C ARG A 49 -3.96 5.22 -18.75
N SER A 50 -4.24 3.94 -18.49
CA SER A 50 -5.38 3.53 -17.66
C SER A 50 -5.24 4.07 -16.23
N ALA A 51 -4.06 3.97 -15.65
CA ALA A 51 -3.76 4.51 -14.33
C ALA A 51 -3.95 6.04 -14.25
N LEU A 52 -3.52 6.79 -15.27
CA LEU A 52 -3.75 8.24 -15.32
C LEU A 52 -5.25 8.57 -15.45
N ALA A 53 -5.96 7.84 -16.31
CA ALA A 53 -7.39 8.04 -16.53
C ALA A 53 -8.19 7.74 -15.26
N GLU A 54 -7.89 6.65 -14.57
CA GLU A 54 -8.48 6.29 -13.27
C GLU A 54 -8.18 7.37 -12.22
N PHE A 55 -6.92 7.80 -12.09
CA PHE A 55 -6.54 8.87 -11.16
C PHE A 55 -7.32 10.16 -11.39
N LYS A 56 -7.48 10.57 -12.66
CA LYS A 56 -8.25 11.77 -12.99
C LYS A 56 -9.73 11.58 -12.68
N ALA A 57 -10.32 10.44 -13.02
CA ALA A 57 -11.71 10.16 -12.69
C ALA A 57 -11.98 10.25 -11.17
N ASP A 58 -11.02 9.80 -10.36
CA ASP A 58 -11.14 9.77 -8.90
C ASP A 58 -10.87 11.13 -8.23
N VAL A 59 -9.99 11.95 -8.79
CA VAL A 59 -9.43 13.14 -8.09
C VAL A 59 -9.73 14.45 -8.79
N ILE A 60 -9.75 14.48 -10.13
CA ILE A 60 -9.82 15.73 -10.88
C ILE A 60 -10.48 15.57 -12.26
N GLU A 61 -11.63 16.23 -12.42
CA GLU A 61 -12.31 16.31 -13.72
C GLU A 61 -11.43 17.03 -14.75
N GLY A 62 -11.22 16.38 -15.91
CA GLY A 62 -10.40 16.91 -16.99
C GLY A 62 -10.06 15.86 -18.03
N ASN A 63 -9.36 16.27 -19.10
CA ASN A 63 -8.97 15.33 -20.15
C ASN A 63 -8.06 14.22 -19.58
N PRO A 64 -8.44 12.93 -19.71
CA PRO A 64 -7.70 11.80 -19.17
C PRO A 64 -6.31 11.60 -19.78
N ASP A 65 -6.09 12.09 -21.00
CA ASP A 65 -4.85 11.87 -21.75
C ASP A 65 -3.79 12.97 -21.56
N LEU A 66 -4.19 14.09 -20.93
CA LEU A 66 -3.32 15.26 -20.76
C LEU A 66 -2.79 15.36 -19.33
N VAL A 67 -1.48 15.57 -19.17
CA VAL A 67 -0.85 15.90 -17.90
C VAL A 67 -0.48 17.38 -17.91
N GLY A 68 -1.03 18.14 -16.96
CA GLY A 68 -0.74 19.57 -16.82
C GLY A 68 -0.62 19.98 -15.36
N PRO A 69 -0.37 21.28 -15.08
CA PRO A 69 -0.04 21.78 -13.75
C PRO A 69 -1.00 21.32 -12.64
N LYS A 70 -2.32 21.35 -12.89
CA LYS A 70 -3.33 20.91 -11.91
C LYS A 70 -3.23 19.41 -11.57
N THR A 71 -2.97 18.56 -12.56
CA THR A 71 -2.77 17.12 -12.32
C THR A 71 -1.52 16.90 -11.46
N ILE A 72 -0.45 17.65 -11.72
CA ILE A 72 0.82 17.55 -11.00
C ILE A 72 0.68 18.06 -9.56
N GLU A 73 -0.05 19.14 -9.35
CA GLU A 73 -0.38 19.67 -8.03
C GLU A 73 -1.13 18.63 -7.19
N GLN A 74 -2.17 18.00 -7.75
CA GLN A 74 -2.91 16.94 -7.06
C GLN A 74 -2.04 15.70 -6.75
N LEU A 75 -1.17 15.30 -7.67
CA LEU A 75 -0.20 14.22 -7.40
C LEU A 75 0.71 14.59 -6.23
N LYS A 76 1.22 15.82 -6.17
CA LYS A 76 2.08 16.30 -5.07
C LYS A 76 1.35 16.32 -3.73
N GLU A 77 0.14 16.87 -3.70
CA GLU A 77 -0.67 16.98 -2.49
C GLU A 77 -0.96 15.60 -1.90
N LEU A 78 -1.47 14.68 -2.72
CA LEU A 78 -1.84 13.34 -2.27
C LEU A 78 -0.63 12.47 -1.90
N THR A 79 0.49 12.59 -2.61
CA THR A 79 1.70 11.84 -2.27
C THR A 79 2.43 12.42 -1.06
N GLY A 80 2.38 13.74 -0.84
CA GLY A 80 2.97 14.40 0.33
C GLY A 80 2.32 13.99 1.65
N GLY A 81 1.02 13.71 1.64
CA GLY A 81 0.31 13.16 2.82
C GLY A 81 0.86 11.81 3.30
N MET A 82 1.53 11.05 2.44
CA MET A 82 2.09 9.74 2.80
C MET A 82 3.41 9.81 3.57
N ASP A 83 4.17 10.91 3.45
CA ASP A 83 5.40 11.07 4.23
C ASP A 83 5.09 11.52 5.68
N ALA A 84 3.96 12.16 5.92
CA ALA A 84 3.54 12.59 7.26
C ALA A 84 3.33 11.41 8.23
N SER A 85 2.91 10.24 7.74
CA SER A 85 2.73 9.03 8.57
C SER A 85 4.04 8.43 9.09
N ARG A 86 5.21 8.81 8.52
CA ARG A 86 6.51 8.33 9.01
C ARG A 86 6.92 8.93 10.35
N ALA A 87 6.32 10.04 10.76
CA ALA A 87 6.59 10.69 12.04
C ALA A 87 5.76 10.13 13.21
N ASP A 88 4.97 9.08 12.96
CA ASP A 88 4.05 8.51 13.94
C ASP A 88 4.75 7.73 15.06
N ASP A 89 4.12 7.68 16.24
CA ASP A 89 4.58 6.87 17.37
C ASP A 89 4.23 5.39 17.16
N PHE A 90 5.24 4.54 16.97
CA PHE A 90 5.11 3.09 16.91
C PHE A 90 5.65 2.38 18.17
N SER A 91 5.98 3.11 19.24
CA SER A 91 6.52 2.53 20.47
C SER A 91 5.46 1.83 21.33
N THR A 92 4.20 2.23 21.17
CA THR A 92 3.04 1.69 21.90
C THR A 92 2.02 1.04 20.98
N ARG A 93 1.17 0.16 21.54
CA ARG A 93 0.05 -0.45 20.80
C ARG A 93 -0.91 0.62 20.28
N GLU A 94 -1.30 1.56 21.13
CA GLU A 94 -2.25 2.62 20.78
C GLU A 94 -1.66 3.64 19.80
N GLY A 95 -0.37 3.96 19.94
CA GLY A 95 0.37 4.75 18.95
C GLY A 95 0.36 4.07 17.58
N THR A 96 0.66 2.77 17.54
CA THR A 96 0.65 1.97 16.30
C THR A 96 -0.74 1.90 15.67
N ILE A 97 -1.80 1.68 16.47
CA ILE A 97 -3.18 1.72 15.97
C ILE A 97 -3.49 3.08 15.34
N SER A 98 -3.13 4.16 16.03
CA SER A 98 -3.34 5.53 15.54
C SER A 98 -2.57 5.80 14.24
N ALA A 99 -1.34 5.29 14.13
CA ALA A 99 -0.51 5.39 12.93
C ALA A 99 -1.13 4.63 11.74
N ILE A 100 -1.60 3.39 11.97
CA ILE A 100 -2.27 2.59 10.93
C ILE A 100 -3.55 3.28 10.45
N ARG A 101 -4.32 3.89 11.35
CA ARG A 101 -5.52 4.68 10.99
C ARG A 101 -5.16 5.84 10.08
N ARG A 102 -4.19 6.67 10.48
CA ARG A 102 -3.69 7.77 9.64
C ARG A 102 -3.16 7.28 8.29
N GLN A 103 -2.49 6.13 8.28
CA GLN A 103 -2.00 5.53 7.05
C GLN A 103 -3.15 5.07 6.14
N CYS A 104 -4.24 4.54 6.70
CA CYS A 104 -5.47 4.22 5.96
C CYS A 104 -6.07 5.48 5.35
N ASP A 105 -6.24 6.54 6.14
CA ASP A 105 -6.78 7.82 5.68
C ASP A 105 -5.93 8.40 4.54
N ALA A 106 -4.61 8.47 4.73
CA ALA A 106 -3.65 9.00 3.75
C ALA A 106 -3.63 8.21 2.43
N GLN A 107 -3.99 6.93 2.46
CA GLN A 107 -4.09 6.11 1.25
C GLN A 107 -5.52 5.98 0.71
N GLY A 108 -6.52 6.66 1.29
CA GLY A 108 -7.90 6.64 0.82
C GLY A 108 -8.69 5.39 1.21
N LEU A 109 -8.33 4.73 2.32
CA LEU A 109 -9.09 3.67 2.98
C LEU A 109 -9.68 4.15 4.32
N GLY A 110 -10.20 5.38 4.36
CA GLY A 110 -10.59 6.08 5.59
C GLY A 110 -11.97 5.72 6.16
N ARG A 111 -12.74 4.81 5.52
CA ARG A 111 -14.03 4.38 6.09
C ARG A 111 -13.79 3.61 7.38
N MET A 112 -14.61 3.83 8.41
CA MET A 112 -14.47 3.15 9.70
C MET A 112 -14.46 1.62 9.55
N GLU A 113 -15.27 1.07 8.64
CA GLU A 113 -15.31 -0.36 8.37
C GLU A 113 -14.01 -0.87 7.73
N GLN A 114 -13.41 -0.10 6.82
CA GLN A 114 -12.14 -0.44 6.20
C GLN A 114 -11.02 -0.43 7.23
N ILE A 115 -10.93 0.65 8.00
CA ILE A 115 -9.97 0.81 9.09
C ILE A 115 -10.11 -0.34 10.10
N ALA A 116 -11.34 -0.67 10.52
CA ALA A 116 -11.60 -1.74 11.47
C ALA A 116 -11.08 -3.09 10.96
N TYR A 117 -11.27 -3.38 9.68
CA TYR A 117 -10.79 -4.62 9.09
C TYR A 117 -9.26 -4.67 8.95
N VAL A 118 -8.61 -3.56 8.60
CA VAL A 118 -7.15 -3.45 8.57
C VAL A 118 -6.57 -3.71 9.97
N LEU A 119 -7.11 -3.07 11.02
CA LEU A 119 -6.68 -3.26 12.40
C LEU A 119 -6.91 -4.70 12.89
N ALA A 120 -8.05 -5.30 12.55
CA ALA A 120 -8.34 -6.70 12.86
C ALA A 120 -7.32 -7.66 12.24
N THR A 121 -6.91 -7.39 10.99
CA THR A 121 -5.86 -8.15 10.32
C THR A 121 -4.54 -8.01 11.06
N VAL A 122 -4.12 -6.80 11.44
CA VAL A 122 -2.87 -6.61 12.20
C VAL A 122 -2.92 -7.30 13.56
N GLU A 123 -4.03 -7.20 14.28
CA GLU A 123 -4.20 -7.88 15.56
C GLU A 123 -4.04 -9.40 15.40
N TRP A 124 -4.63 -9.97 14.35
CA TRP A 124 -4.52 -11.39 14.04
C TRP A 124 -3.07 -11.80 13.71
N GLU A 125 -2.46 -11.14 12.73
CA GLU A 125 -1.13 -11.52 12.20
C GLU A 125 0.00 -11.28 13.21
N THR A 126 -0.17 -10.33 14.14
CA THR A 126 0.85 -9.98 15.14
C THR A 126 0.62 -10.60 16.51
N ALA A 127 -0.34 -11.53 16.64
CA ALA A 127 -0.77 -12.09 17.92
C ALA A 127 -1.09 -11.01 18.97
N LYS A 128 -1.83 -9.98 18.55
CA LYS A 128 -2.30 -8.82 19.34
C LYS A 128 -1.23 -7.84 19.79
N THR A 129 0.04 -8.07 19.44
CA THR A 129 1.15 -7.20 19.88
C THR A 129 1.18 -5.86 19.17
N PHE A 130 0.62 -5.77 17.96
CA PHE A 130 0.77 -4.62 17.07
C PHE A 130 2.25 -4.27 16.83
N ARG A 131 3.12 -5.30 16.80
CA ARG A 131 4.52 -5.16 16.39
C ARG A 131 4.73 -5.95 15.11
N PRO A 132 5.50 -5.43 14.13
CA PRO A 132 5.90 -6.20 12.96
C PRO A 132 6.54 -7.53 13.38
N VAL A 133 6.17 -8.63 12.72
CA VAL A 133 6.64 -9.97 13.07
C VAL A 133 7.38 -10.62 11.89
N ARG A 134 8.35 -11.49 12.23
CA ARG A 134 9.02 -12.37 11.27
C ARG A 134 8.31 -13.72 11.26
N GLU A 135 8.14 -14.30 10.08
CA GLU A 135 7.64 -15.66 9.91
C GLU A 135 8.55 -16.63 10.70
N ALA A 136 7.92 -17.52 11.48
CA ALA A 136 8.62 -18.42 12.40
C ALA A 136 9.66 -17.67 13.29
N PHE A 137 9.24 -16.61 13.97
CA PHE A 137 10.14 -15.80 14.82
C PHE A 137 10.86 -16.59 15.93
N TRP A 138 10.32 -17.76 16.32
CA TRP A 138 10.91 -18.67 17.30
C TRP A 138 11.99 -19.61 16.71
N LYS A 139 12.26 -19.54 15.40
CA LYS A 139 13.31 -20.31 14.71
C LYS A 139 14.51 -19.41 14.37
N ASN A 140 15.68 -20.04 14.25
CA ASN A 140 16.90 -19.36 13.82
C ASN A 140 16.91 -19.14 12.30
N GLU A 141 17.88 -18.37 11.81
CA GLU A 141 17.95 -17.96 10.41
C GLU A 141 18.34 -19.12 9.46
N GLU A 142 19.17 -20.05 9.94
CA GLU A 142 19.53 -21.27 9.20
C GLU A 142 18.29 -22.12 8.92
N TRP A 143 17.43 -22.30 9.92
CA TRP A 143 16.18 -23.02 9.75
C TRP A 143 15.29 -22.35 8.70
N ARG A 144 15.18 -21.01 8.71
CA ARG A 144 14.41 -20.28 7.67
C ARG A 144 15.00 -20.49 6.28
N ARG A 145 16.32 -20.46 6.15
CA ARG A 145 17.04 -20.71 4.88
C ARG A 145 16.72 -22.08 4.32
N ASP A 146 16.70 -23.09 5.18
CA ASP A 146 16.52 -24.47 4.75
C ASP A 146 15.05 -24.87 4.53
N ASN A 147 14.10 -24.14 5.14
CA ASN A 147 12.68 -24.52 5.14
C ASN A 147 11.78 -23.61 4.28
N PHE A 148 12.18 -22.37 3.98
CA PHE A 148 11.39 -21.48 3.15
C PHE A 148 11.87 -21.44 1.70
N ARG A 149 11.02 -21.91 0.78
CA ARG A 149 11.25 -21.86 -0.67
C ARG A 149 11.58 -20.46 -1.20
N TYR A 150 11.07 -19.43 -0.54
CA TYR A 150 11.23 -18.03 -0.91
C TYR A 150 12.28 -17.30 -0.07
N TYR A 151 13.14 -18.01 0.68
CA TYR A 151 14.26 -17.38 1.38
C TYR A 151 15.14 -16.55 0.42
N PRO A 152 15.62 -15.36 0.82
CA PRO A 152 15.47 -14.68 2.12
C PRO A 152 14.16 -13.87 2.27
N TYR A 153 13.27 -13.91 1.29
CA TYR A 153 12.02 -13.12 1.19
C TYR A 153 10.83 -13.82 1.86
N TYR A 154 11.06 -14.35 3.07
CA TYR A 154 10.01 -14.87 3.94
C TYR A 154 9.22 -13.78 4.65
N GLY A 155 8.08 -14.13 5.27
CA GLY A 155 7.12 -13.20 5.83
C GLY A 155 7.72 -12.20 6.82
N ARG A 156 7.52 -10.90 6.57
CA ARG A 156 7.87 -9.79 7.48
C ARG A 156 6.74 -8.76 7.56
N GLY A 157 6.76 -7.93 8.60
CA GLY A 157 5.84 -6.80 8.74
C GLY A 157 4.51 -7.18 9.41
N TYR A 158 3.53 -6.29 9.29
CA TYR A 158 2.18 -6.50 9.83
C TYR A 158 1.32 -7.49 9.05
N VAL A 159 1.73 -7.82 7.82
CA VAL A 159 0.92 -8.59 6.86
C VAL A 159 1.66 -9.79 6.26
N GLN A 160 2.83 -10.13 6.81
CA GLN A 160 3.67 -11.23 6.31
C GLN A 160 4.04 -11.08 4.82
N LEU A 161 4.68 -9.96 4.45
CA LEU A 161 5.18 -9.75 3.09
C LEU A 161 6.14 -10.87 2.68
N THR A 162 5.83 -11.58 1.58
CA THR A 162 6.62 -12.71 1.07
C THR A 162 6.95 -12.51 -0.42
N TRP A 163 7.91 -13.28 -0.93
CA TRP A 163 8.35 -13.33 -2.33
C TRP A 163 9.16 -12.12 -2.83
N LYS A 164 10.24 -12.39 -3.57
CA LYS A 164 11.19 -11.39 -4.08
C LYS A 164 10.52 -10.26 -4.86
N ASN A 165 9.55 -10.59 -5.72
CA ASN A 165 8.83 -9.61 -6.53
C ASN A 165 8.07 -8.58 -5.69
N ASN A 166 7.51 -8.96 -4.54
CA ASN A 166 6.86 -8.02 -3.64
C ASN A 166 7.88 -7.12 -2.94
N TYR A 167 9.03 -7.67 -2.52
CA TYR A 167 10.14 -6.89 -1.98
C TYR A 167 10.72 -5.91 -3.01
N GLU A 168 10.85 -6.31 -4.28
CA GLU A 168 11.26 -5.44 -5.40
C GLU A 168 10.25 -4.31 -5.61
N LYS A 169 8.95 -4.64 -5.71
CA LYS A 169 7.87 -3.66 -5.88
C LYS A 169 7.86 -2.63 -4.76
N TYR A 170 7.79 -3.07 -3.50
CA TYR A 170 7.76 -2.14 -2.38
C TYR A 170 9.09 -1.42 -2.17
N GLY A 171 10.21 -2.04 -2.56
CA GLY A 171 11.52 -1.38 -2.55
C GLY A 171 11.57 -0.19 -3.50
N GLN A 172 11.08 -0.39 -4.73
CA GLN A 172 10.94 0.69 -5.71
C GLN A 172 9.97 1.79 -5.22
N LEU A 173 8.79 1.41 -4.73
CA LEU A 173 7.76 2.35 -4.26
C LEU A 173 8.20 3.20 -3.07
N LEU A 174 8.94 2.61 -2.14
CA LEU A 174 9.35 3.29 -0.90
C LEU A 174 10.75 3.90 -1.01
N ASN A 175 11.43 3.73 -2.15
CA ASN A 175 12.83 4.06 -2.34
C ASN A 175 13.73 3.44 -1.25
N LEU A 176 13.52 2.14 -0.99
CA LEU A 176 14.26 1.33 -0.02
C LEU A 176 14.84 0.12 -0.73
N ASP A 177 16.08 -0.25 -0.42
CA ASP A 177 16.68 -1.48 -0.94
C ASP A 177 16.18 -2.70 -0.13
N LEU A 178 14.91 -3.02 -0.31
CA LEU A 178 14.25 -4.16 0.34
C LEU A 178 14.75 -5.51 -0.19
N VAL A 179 15.40 -5.55 -1.35
CA VAL A 179 15.94 -6.77 -1.94
C VAL A 179 17.25 -7.16 -1.26
N ALA A 180 18.16 -6.21 -1.07
CA ALA A 180 19.41 -6.45 -0.35
C ALA A 180 19.21 -6.40 1.18
N LYS A 181 18.25 -5.61 1.67
CA LYS A 181 17.94 -5.42 3.10
C LYS A 181 16.46 -5.72 3.40
N PRO A 182 16.02 -6.99 3.29
CA PRO A 182 14.61 -7.37 3.49
C PRO A 182 14.09 -7.06 4.90
N ASP A 183 14.97 -6.93 5.89
CA ASP A 183 14.60 -6.55 7.24
C ASP A 183 14.08 -5.11 7.36
N LEU A 184 14.26 -4.25 6.35
CA LEU A 184 13.56 -2.96 6.29
C LEU A 184 12.03 -3.12 6.25
N ALA A 185 11.49 -4.27 5.83
CA ALA A 185 10.05 -4.56 5.93
C ALA A 185 9.55 -4.75 7.39
N MET A 186 10.46 -4.83 8.36
CA MET A 186 10.14 -4.88 9.80
C MET A 186 10.09 -3.49 10.43
N ASP A 187 10.54 -2.44 9.73
CA ASP A 187 10.40 -1.06 10.18
C ASP A 187 8.89 -0.71 10.25
N PRO A 188 8.35 -0.27 11.40
CA PRO A 188 6.91 -0.09 11.57
C PRO A 188 6.25 0.87 10.58
N PRO A 189 6.81 2.06 10.26
CA PRO A 189 6.28 2.91 9.18
C PRO A 189 6.23 2.19 7.83
N THR A 190 7.32 1.50 7.46
CA THR A 190 7.40 0.72 6.22
C THR A 190 6.35 -0.39 6.18
N ALA A 191 6.20 -1.14 7.27
CA ALA A 191 5.22 -2.21 7.39
C ALA A 191 3.77 -1.71 7.33
N ALA A 192 3.48 -0.55 7.94
CA ALA A 192 2.15 0.08 7.91
C ALA A 192 1.80 0.53 6.49
N PHE A 193 2.75 1.14 5.78
CA PHE A 193 2.55 1.51 4.38
C PHE A 193 2.22 0.28 3.52
N ILE A 194 3.04 -0.78 3.61
CA ILE A 194 2.88 -2.01 2.83
C ILE A 194 1.52 -2.67 3.10
N LEU A 195 1.12 -2.76 4.36
CA LEU A 195 -0.17 -3.29 4.79
C LEU A 195 -1.34 -2.58 4.09
N VAL A 196 -1.41 -1.25 4.23
CA VAL A 196 -2.52 -0.45 3.72
C VAL A 196 -2.50 -0.41 2.19
N HIS A 197 -1.33 -0.23 1.59
CA HIS A 197 -1.18 -0.17 0.14
C HIS A 197 -1.54 -1.50 -0.51
N GLY A 198 -1.16 -2.61 0.12
CA GLY A 198 -1.55 -3.94 -0.34
C GLY A 198 -3.05 -4.19 -0.27
N PHE A 199 -3.74 -3.73 0.78
CA PHE A 199 -5.21 -3.74 0.84
C PHE A 199 -5.85 -2.87 -0.24
N LYS A 200 -5.31 -1.66 -0.48
CA LYS A 200 -5.83 -0.74 -1.48
C LYS A 200 -5.70 -1.31 -2.90
N THR A 201 -4.53 -1.85 -3.21
CA THR A 201 -4.17 -2.26 -4.57
C THR A 201 -4.45 -3.72 -4.86
N GLY A 202 -4.73 -4.53 -3.83
CA GLY A 202 -4.85 -5.97 -3.94
C GLY A 202 -3.52 -6.65 -4.28
N THR A 203 -2.38 -6.04 -3.95
CA THR A 203 -1.05 -6.52 -4.37
C THR A 203 -0.75 -7.96 -3.92
N PHE A 204 -1.32 -8.43 -2.81
CA PHE A 204 -1.01 -9.76 -2.27
C PHE A 204 -1.71 -10.91 -3.00
N THR A 205 -2.96 -10.70 -3.46
CA THR A 205 -3.84 -11.78 -3.95
C THR A 205 -4.63 -11.40 -5.21
N GLY A 206 -4.54 -10.15 -5.65
CA GLY A 206 -5.40 -9.56 -6.68
C GLY A 206 -6.76 -9.06 -6.17
N ARG A 207 -7.02 -9.12 -4.84
CA ARG A 207 -8.28 -8.68 -4.23
C ARG A 207 -8.09 -7.44 -3.38
N LYS A 208 -8.82 -6.37 -3.67
CA LYS A 208 -8.79 -5.09 -2.94
C LYS A 208 -9.75 -5.13 -1.75
N LEU A 209 -9.52 -4.28 -0.75
CA LEU A 209 -10.47 -4.13 0.38
C LEU A 209 -11.78 -3.45 -0.04
N THR A 210 -11.79 -2.74 -1.17
CA THR A 210 -12.99 -2.10 -1.76
C THR A 210 -13.83 -3.06 -2.61
N ASP A 211 -13.24 -4.16 -3.09
CA ASP A 211 -14.00 -5.40 -3.24
C ASP A 211 -14.48 -5.76 -1.81
N TYR A 212 -15.61 -6.35 -1.45
CA TYR A 212 -16.00 -6.60 -0.03
C TYR A 212 -16.38 -5.41 0.87
N VAL A 213 -15.57 -4.35 1.07
CA VAL A 213 -15.88 -3.24 2.01
C VAL A 213 -15.85 -1.86 1.33
N ASN A 214 -17.05 -1.32 1.05
CA ASN A 214 -17.25 -0.07 0.33
C ASN A 214 -18.56 0.61 0.75
N ASP A 215 -18.99 1.63 0.00
CA ASP A 215 -20.15 2.47 0.35
C ASP A 215 -21.49 1.72 0.40
N VAL A 216 -21.58 0.56 -0.25
CA VAL A 216 -22.83 -0.21 -0.36
C VAL A 216 -22.77 -1.57 0.33
N ARG A 217 -21.59 -2.04 0.77
CA ARG A 217 -21.44 -3.34 1.43
C ARG A 217 -20.27 -3.37 2.42
N THR A 218 -20.45 -4.17 3.47
CA THR A 218 -19.39 -4.53 4.42
C THR A 218 -19.39 -6.04 4.61
N ASP A 219 -18.44 -6.73 3.94
CA ASP A 219 -18.25 -8.19 4.02
C ASP A 219 -16.87 -8.53 4.59
N PHE A 220 -16.75 -8.49 5.91
CA PHE A 220 -15.49 -8.78 6.60
C PHE A 220 -15.04 -10.24 6.46
N VAL A 221 -15.97 -11.18 6.27
CA VAL A 221 -15.61 -12.59 6.09
C VAL A 221 -14.85 -12.77 4.77
N ASN A 222 -15.40 -12.28 3.66
CA ASN A 222 -14.72 -12.40 2.38
C ASN A 222 -13.55 -11.43 2.20
N ALA A 223 -13.46 -10.35 2.98
CA ALA A 223 -12.28 -9.48 3.01
C ALA A 223 -10.98 -10.21 3.40
N ARG A 224 -11.04 -11.42 3.99
CA ARG A 224 -9.84 -12.25 4.24
C ARG A 224 -9.09 -12.59 2.97
N ARG A 225 -9.82 -12.64 1.85
CA ARG A 225 -9.31 -12.87 0.49
C ARG A 225 -8.26 -11.86 0.05
N CYS A 226 -8.19 -10.69 0.66
CA CYS A 226 -7.15 -9.69 0.38
C CYS A 226 -5.75 -10.20 0.77
N ILE A 227 -5.63 -10.98 1.85
CA ILE A 227 -4.33 -11.42 2.41
C ILE A 227 -4.09 -12.91 2.18
N ASN A 228 -5.11 -13.74 2.42
CA ASN A 228 -5.02 -15.20 2.30
C ASN A 228 -6.34 -15.72 1.71
N GLY A 229 -6.63 -17.03 1.74
CA GLY A 229 -7.94 -17.57 1.38
C GLY A 229 -9.05 -17.16 2.36
N ILE A 230 -9.81 -18.14 2.86
CA ILE A 230 -10.87 -17.90 3.88
C ILE A 230 -10.49 -18.48 5.24
N ASP A 231 -9.22 -18.87 5.41
CA ASP A 231 -8.75 -19.41 6.68
C ASP A 231 -8.88 -18.36 7.78
N ARG A 232 -9.49 -18.79 8.89
CA ARG A 232 -9.80 -17.97 10.08
C ARG A 232 -10.66 -16.71 9.81
N ALA A 233 -11.36 -16.67 8.68
CA ALA A 233 -12.11 -15.49 8.23
C ALA A 233 -13.18 -15.04 9.24
N HIS A 234 -13.90 -15.96 9.87
CA HIS A 234 -14.91 -15.62 10.86
C HIS A 234 -14.32 -15.05 12.17
N GLU A 235 -13.17 -15.54 12.63
CA GLU A 235 -12.52 -14.95 13.81
C GLU A 235 -12.01 -13.54 13.54
N ILE A 236 -11.45 -13.31 12.35
CA ILE A 236 -10.97 -11.99 11.92
C ILE A 236 -12.16 -11.04 11.70
N SER A 237 -13.27 -11.53 11.13
CA SER A 237 -14.51 -10.75 11.05
C SER A 237 -14.99 -10.33 12.43
N GLY A 238 -15.00 -11.22 13.42
CA GLY A 238 -15.38 -10.88 14.79
C GLY A 238 -14.42 -9.89 15.47
N LEU A 239 -13.13 -9.88 15.09
CA LEU A 239 -12.17 -8.84 15.49
C LEU A 239 -12.53 -7.49 14.85
N ALA A 240 -12.84 -7.48 13.55
CA ALA A 240 -13.23 -6.27 12.82
C ALA A 240 -14.50 -5.64 13.41
N ASP A 241 -15.51 -6.44 13.76
CA ASP A 241 -16.72 -5.94 14.43
C ASP A 241 -16.41 -5.26 15.77
N ARG A 242 -15.44 -5.77 16.53
CA ARG A 242 -15.02 -5.15 17.80
C ARG A 242 -14.29 -3.83 17.55
N PHE A 243 -13.38 -3.78 16.58
CA PHE A 243 -12.71 -2.53 16.22
C PHE A 243 -13.71 -1.49 15.71
N LEU A 244 -14.66 -1.89 14.85
CA LEU A 244 -15.67 -0.99 14.31
C LEU A 244 -16.49 -0.33 15.44
N LYS A 245 -16.94 -1.12 16.43
CA LYS A 245 -17.65 -0.59 17.61
C LYS A 245 -16.81 0.34 18.48
N SER A 246 -15.48 0.21 18.46
CA SER A 246 -14.58 1.10 19.22
C SER A 246 -14.21 2.39 18.46
N LEU A 247 -14.44 2.40 17.14
CA LEU A 247 -14.16 3.54 16.27
C LEU A 247 -15.38 4.45 16.08
N SER A 248 -16.59 3.91 16.26
CA SER A 248 -17.88 4.61 16.27
C SER A 248 -18.12 5.36 17.57
#